data_AF-A0A3D4BK31-F1
#
_entry.id   AF-A0A3D4BK31-F1
#
_cell.length_a   1.000
_cell.length_b   1.000
_cell.length_c   1.000
_cell.angle_alpha   90.00
_cell.angle_beta   90.00
_cell.angle_gamma   90.00
#
_symmetry.space_group_name_H-M   'P 1'
#
loop_
_entity.id
_entity.type
_entity.pdbx_description
1 polymer ?
#
loop_
_entity_poly.entity_id
_entity_poly.type
_entity_poly.pdbx_seq_one_letter_code
_entity_poly.pdbx_strand_id
1 'polypeptide(L)'
;DGRQNVNKVSSKVVLTFDLNASQSLSDEEKELIANKLKSKLTLENILILNCDEDRSQLKNKEIVTKRFLEIITKALIIPKARKPTKIPRSVI
;
A
#
# COMPACT_ATOMS: atom_id res chain seq x y z
N ASP A 1 -41.32 17.69 -3.86
CA ASP A 1 -40.39 16.76 -3.22
C ASP A 1 -39.06 16.81 -3.98
N GLY A 2 -38.28 17.88 -3.86
CA GLY A 2 -37.68 18.39 -2.63
C GLY A 2 -36.20 18.00 -2.62
N ARG A 3 -35.47 18.40 -3.67
CA ARG A 3 -34.05 18.10 -3.95
C ARG A 3 -33.24 17.99 -2.65
N GLN A 4 -32.91 16.76 -2.25
CA GLN A 4 -31.89 16.54 -1.22
C GLN A 4 -30.56 17.06 -1.75
N ASN A 5 -30.13 18.21 -1.24
CA ASN A 5 -28.79 18.74 -1.45
C ASN A 5 -27.80 17.80 -0.77
N VAL A 6 -27.33 16.77 -1.49
CA VAL A 6 -26.13 16.00 -1.16
C VAL A 6 -24.91 16.88 -1.41
N ASN A 7 -24.71 17.88 -0.54
CA ASN A 7 -23.38 18.44 -0.34
C ASN A 7 -22.57 17.38 0.42
N LYS A 8 -22.22 16.30 -0.29
CA LYS A 8 -21.22 15.34 0.19
C LYS A 8 -19.91 16.11 0.18
N VAL A 9 -19.61 16.75 1.31
CA VAL A 9 -18.32 17.37 1.58
C VAL A 9 -17.25 16.37 1.11
N SER A 10 -16.40 16.81 0.17
CA SER A 10 -15.45 15.95 -0.52
C SER A 10 -14.29 15.62 0.42
N SER A 11 -14.58 14.80 1.43
CA SER A 11 -13.59 14.37 2.42
C SER A 11 -12.75 13.22 1.92
N LYS A 12 -13.09 12.65 0.75
CA LYS A 12 -12.30 11.60 0.09
C LYS A 12 -10.90 12.12 -0.22
N VAL A 13 -9.90 11.37 0.22
CA VAL A 13 -8.49 11.61 -0.10
C VAL A 13 -7.99 10.50 -1.02
N VAL A 14 -7.23 10.90 -2.03
CA VAL A 14 -6.53 9.98 -2.93
C VAL A 14 -5.04 10.23 -2.80
N LEU A 15 -4.28 9.18 -2.53
CA LEU A 15 -2.82 9.19 -2.51
C LEU A 15 -2.34 8.43 -3.74
N THR A 16 -1.55 9.11 -4.56
CA THR A 16 -0.87 8.53 -5.71
C THR A 16 0.62 8.52 -5.45
N PHE A 17 1.26 7.37 -5.69
CA PHE A 17 2.69 7.22 -5.54
C PHE A 17 3.24 6.54 -6.79
N ASP A 18 4.09 7.27 -7.51
CA ASP A 18 4.80 6.77 -8.67
C ASP A 18 6.10 6.08 -8.22
N LEU A 19 6.14 4.76 -8.39
CA LEU A 19 7.27 3.95 -7.97
C LEU A 19 8.52 4.21 -8.84
N ASN A 20 8.33 4.46 -10.13
CA ASN A 20 9.43 4.65 -11.08
C ASN A 20 10.09 6.02 -10.86
N ALA A 21 9.28 7.07 -10.66
CA ALA A 21 9.71 8.44 -10.42
C ALA A 21 10.29 8.67 -9.01
N SER A 22 10.08 7.73 -8.08
CA SER A 22 10.64 7.83 -6.73
C SER A 22 12.17 7.79 -6.77
N GLN A 23 12.82 8.86 -6.30
CA GLN A 23 14.28 8.93 -6.14
C GLN A 23 14.75 8.36 -4.80
N SER A 24 13.82 8.11 -3.88
CA SER A 24 14.14 7.61 -2.53
C SER A 24 14.27 6.08 -2.46
N LEU A 25 14.18 5.39 -3.59
CA LEU A 25 14.24 3.93 -3.68
C LEU A 25 15.29 3.53 -4.71
N SER A 26 16.06 2.50 -4.37
CA SER A 26 17.04 1.86 -5.26
C SER A 26 16.34 1.03 -6.34
N ASP A 27 17.00 0.72 -7.44
CA ASP A 27 16.40 -0.08 -8.53
C ASP A 27 15.94 -1.46 -8.04
N GLU A 28 16.73 -2.13 -7.19
CA GLU A 28 16.37 -3.41 -6.58
C GLU A 28 15.12 -3.31 -5.70
N GLU A 29 14.99 -2.21 -4.94
CA GLU A 29 13.83 -1.95 -4.09
C GLU A 29 12.58 -1.68 -4.93
N LYS A 30 12.72 -0.92 -6.03
CA LYS A 30 11.65 -0.67 -6.98
C LYS A 30 11.17 -1.97 -7.62
N GLU A 31 12.07 -2.83 -8.09
CA GLU A 31 11.69 -4.13 -8.66
C GLU A 31 11.00 -5.03 -7.63
N LEU A 32 11.48 -5.03 -6.39
CA LEU A 32 10.90 -5.83 -5.32
C LEU A 32 9.48 -5.34 -4.96
N ILE A 33 9.31 -4.03 -4.82
CA ILE A 33 8.00 -3.41 -4.60
C ILE A 33 7.08 -3.68 -5.80
N ALA A 34 7.56 -3.51 -7.03
CA ALA A 34 6.80 -3.75 -8.25
C ALA A 34 6.30 -5.19 -8.33
N ASN A 35 7.14 -6.16 -7.99
CA ASN A 35 6.76 -7.57 -7.96
C ASN A 35 5.75 -7.88 -6.84
N LYS A 36 5.99 -7.38 -5.62
CA LYS A 36 5.09 -7.65 -4.48
C LYS A 36 3.74 -6.95 -4.57
N LEU A 37 3.74 -5.72 -5.08
CA LEU A 37 2.55 -4.90 -5.23
C LEU A 37 1.98 -4.97 -6.65
N LYS A 38 2.43 -5.90 -7.50
CA LYS A 38 1.99 -6.04 -8.90
C LYS A 38 0.47 -6.01 -9.07
N SER A 39 -0.26 -6.65 -8.15
CA SER A 39 -1.74 -6.69 -8.17
C SER A 39 -2.42 -5.42 -7.66
N LYS A 40 -1.66 -4.48 -7.06
CA LYS A 40 -2.14 -3.21 -6.51
C LYS A 40 -1.65 -1.99 -7.30
N LEU A 41 -0.64 -2.17 -8.14
CA LEU A 41 -0.07 -1.14 -9.00
C LEU A 41 -0.83 -1.09 -10.34
N THR A 42 -0.82 0.08 -10.97
CA THR A 42 -1.23 0.22 -12.36
C THR A 42 -0.17 -0.35 -13.30
N LEU A 43 -0.48 -0.41 -14.60
CA LEU A 43 0.48 -0.78 -15.66
C LEU A 43 1.73 0.11 -15.70
N GLU A 44 1.61 1.33 -15.17
CA GLU A 44 2.69 2.32 -15.10
C GLU A 44 3.46 2.27 -13.75
N ASN A 45 3.25 1.22 -12.95
CA ASN A 45 3.78 1.09 -11.57
C ASN A 45 3.36 2.22 -10.62
N ILE A 46 2.14 2.75 -10.79
CA ILE A 46 1.58 3.78 -9.89
C ILE A 46 0.73 3.10 -8.83
N LEU A 47 1.01 3.35 -7.56
CA LEU A 47 0.18 2.94 -6.44
C LEU A 47 -0.88 4.00 -6.17
N ILE A 48 -2.15 3.61 -6.19
CA ILE A 48 -3.28 4.50 -5.94
C ILE A 48 -4.03 3.99 -4.71
N LEU A 49 -4.09 4.81 -3.65
CA LEU A 49 -4.83 4.53 -2.43
C LEU A 49 -5.94 5.57 -2.25
N ASN A 50 -7.12 5.10 -1.89
CA ASN A 50 -8.28 5.95 -1.64
C ASN A 50 -8.69 5.80 -0.18
N CYS A 51 -9.10 6.90 0.46
CA CYS A 51 -9.65 6.89 1.81
C CYS A 51 -10.81 7.88 1.95
N ASP A 52 -11.96 7.35 2.36
CA ASP A 52 -13.19 8.09 2.64
C ASP A 52 -13.86 7.62 3.94
N GLU A 53 -13.07 7.17 4.91
CA GLU A 53 -13.56 6.56 6.16
C GLU A 53 -14.12 7.58 7.16
N ASP A 54 -13.58 8.79 7.21
CA ASP A 54 -14.03 9.87 8.09
C ASP A 54 -14.63 11.04 7.29
N ARG A 55 -15.49 11.82 7.96
CA ARG A 55 -16.04 13.07 7.41
C ARG A 55 -15.00 14.19 7.30
N SER A 56 -13.81 14.04 7.88
CA SER A 56 -12.70 14.99 7.82
C SER A 56 -11.63 14.54 6.83
N GLN A 57 -11.33 15.42 5.86
CA GLN A 57 -10.23 15.23 4.91
C GLN A 57 -8.88 15.03 5.63
N LEU A 58 -8.64 15.76 6.73
CA LEU A 58 -7.38 15.66 7.48
C LEU A 58 -7.17 14.25 8.04
N LYS A 59 -8.21 13.69 8.67
CA LYS A 59 -8.14 12.32 9.18
C LYS A 59 -7.96 11.31 8.05
N ASN A 60 -8.69 11.47 6.94
CA ASN A 60 -8.53 10.58 5.78
C ASN A 60 -7.11 10.67 5.19
N LYS A 61 -6.49 11.85 5.21
CA LYS A 61 -5.09 12.04 4.82
C LYS A 61 -4.13 11.29 5.75
N GLU A 62 -4.33 11.35 7.06
CA GLU A 62 -3.51 10.58 8.01
C GLU A 62 -3.68 9.07 7.84
N ILE A 63 -4.91 8.60 7.66
CA ILE A 63 -5.22 7.19 7.47
C ILE A 63 -4.58 6.66 6.18
N VAL A 64 -4.76 7.36 5.05
CA VAL A 64 -4.19 6.92 3.77
C VAL A 64 -2.66 6.93 3.81
N THR A 65 -2.05 7.91 4.50
CA THR A 65 -0.60 7.98 4.68
C THR A 65 -0.08 6.82 5.53
N LYS A 66 -0.75 6.49 6.64
CA LYS A 66 -0.39 5.32 7.47
C LYS A 66 -0.48 4.02 6.66
N ARG A 67 -1.57 3.82 5.93
CA ARG A 67 -1.76 2.64 5.05
C ARG A 67 -0.69 2.57 3.97
N PHE A 68 -0.35 3.71 3.35
CA PHE A 68 0.72 3.80 2.37
C PHE A 68 2.05 3.33 2.96
N LEU A 69 2.46 3.88 4.10
CA LEU A 69 3.72 3.52 4.76
C LEU A 69 3.77 2.04 5.15
N GLU A 70 2.66 1.49 5.65
CA GLU A 70 2.59 0.05 5.97
C GLU A 70 2.76 -0.83 4.72
N ILE A 71 2.13 -0.44 3.60
CA ILE A 71 2.21 -1.18 2.34
C ILE A 71 3.63 -1.16 1.80
N ILE A 72 4.26 0.02 1.74
CA ILE A 72 5.64 0.17 1.28
C ILE A 72 6.61 -0.58 2.20
N THR A 73 6.46 -0.45 3.52
CA THR A 73 7.31 -1.17 4.48
C THR A 73 7.18 -2.69 4.31
N LYS A 74 5.96 -3.23 4.21
CA LYS A 74 5.72 -4.67 3.98
C LYS A 74 6.25 -5.13 2.62
N ALA A 75 6.21 -4.26 1.61
CA ALA A 75 6.81 -4.53 0.33
C ALA A 75 8.33 -4.64 0.49
N LEU A 76 9.00 -3.66 1.09
CA LEU A 76 10.45 -3.65 1.29
C LEU A 76 11.01 -4.76 2.19
N ILE A 77 10.20 -5.36 3.07
CA ILE A 77 10.67 -6.48 3.90
C ILE A 77 11.04 -7.69 3.02
N ILE A 78 12.33 -7.96 2.84
CA ILE A 78 12.82 -9.20 2.26
C ILE A 78 12.62 -10.30 3.30
N PRO A 79 11.72 -11.28 3.07
CA PRO A 79 11.55 -12.37 4.03
C PRO A 79 12.87 -13.14 4.12
N LYS A 80 13.45 -13.18 5.32
CA LYS A 80 14.67 -13.96 5.58
C LYS A 80 14.40 -15.41 5.18
N ALA A 81 15.29 -15.98 4.36
CA ALA A 81 15.18 -17.37 3.93
C ALA A 81 14.99 -18.27 5.15
N ARG A 82 13.81 -18.91 5.24
CA ARG A 82 13.57 -19.90 6.28
C ARG A 82 14.40 -21.11 5.93
N LYS A 83 15.42 -21.40 6.74
CA LYS A 83 16.11 -22.69 6.67
C LYS A 83 15.06 -23.76 6.98
N PRO A 84 14.86 -24.78 6.14
CA PRO A 84 13.98 -25.89 6.47
C PRO A 84 14.48 -26.50 7.78
N THR A 85 13.67 -26.43 8.82
CA THR A 85 13.93 -27.18 10.05
C THR A 85 13.91 -28.65 9.67
N LYS A 86 15.07 -29.31 9.75
CA LYS A 86 15.18 -30.76 9.67
C LYS A 86 14.12 -31.35 10.60
N ILE A 87 13.17 -32.09 10.03
CA ILE A 87 12.27 -32.98 10.77
C ILE A 87 13.16 -33.85 11.67
N PRO A 88 13.07 -33.77 13.01
CA PRO A 88 13.71 -34.76 13.86
C PRO A 88 13.06 -36.10 13.54
N ARG A 89 13.87 -37.12 13.22
CA ARG A 89 13.39 -38.51 13.13
C ARG A 89 12.84 -38.87 14.50
N SER A 90 11.52 -38.85 14.67
CA SER A 90 10.91 -39.59 15.76
C SER A 90 10.71 -41.02 15.28
N VAL A 91 11.47 -41.88 15.93
CA VAL A 91 11.36 -43.34 15.90
C VAL A 91 9.99 -43.72 16.45
N ILE A 92 9.20 -44.49 15.69
CA ILE A 92 8.23 -45.49 16.18
C ILE A 92 8.28 -46.65 15.18
#